data_AF-A0A0C2W3E6-F1
#
_entry.id   AF-A0A0C2W3E6-F1
#
_cell.length_a   1.000
_cell.length_b   1.000
_cell.length_c   1.000
_cell.angle_alpha   90.00
_cell.angle_beta   90.00
_cell.angle_gamma   90.00
#
_symmetry.space_group_name_H-M   'P 1'
#
loop_
_entity.id
_entity.type
_entity.pdbx_description
1 polymer ?
#
loop_
_entity_poly.entity_id
_entity_poly.type
_entity_poly.pdbx_seq_one_letter_code
_entity_poly.pdbx_strand_id
1 'polypeptide(L)'
;MCGHLLCPIDEDWNNEETRQKLKDGRIIVQPEDLPSFLWQGCSRDKEDIFDGFLKHELLIKTYLHIFRGPSHATGAGKSARKGNALIHGISKTSLESVAYCACILRHILSSQTTFTSGAGRNGDFQSKRFYQTLLDVMYSMEEDDQMELMRWWNDKIFAGLEEEAEDSSRTGKISVAAQMKARAREKRAAGQTGQ
;
A
#
# COMPACT_ATOMS: atom_id res chain seq x y z
N MET A 1 -12.92 14.72 11.78
CA MET A 1 -11.54 14.19 11.86
C MET A 1 -11.06 13.66 10.51
N CYS A 2 -11.76 12.73 9.84
CA CYS A 2 -11.30 12.17 8.55
C CYS A 2 -11.18 13.19 7.42
N GLY A 3 -11.95 14.29 7.46
CA GLY A 3 -11.89 15.34 6.43
C GLY A 3 -10.50 15.96 6.26
N HIS A 4 -9.72 16.10 7.33
CA HIS A 4 -8.34 16.58 7.24
C HIS A 4 -7.45 15.65 6.41
N LEU A 5 -7.58 14.34 6.63
CA LEU A 5 -6.81 13.29 5.96
C LEU A 5 -7.19 13.14 4.48
N LEU A 6 -8.47 13.37 4.16
CA LEU A 6 -9.00 13.27 2.80
C LEU A 6 -8.92 14.58 2.02
N CYS A 7 -8.61 15.69 2.69
CA CYS A 7 -8.41 16.98 2.03
C CYS A 7 -7.27 16.85 1.01
N PRO A 8 -7.43 17.35 -0.23
CA PRO A 8 -6.32 17.47 -1.16
C PRO A 8 -5.15 18.20 -0.49
N ILE A 9 -3.93 17.75 -0.76
CA ILE A 9 -2.72 18.28 -0.10
C ILE A 9 -2.47 19.77 -0.42
N ASP A 10 -3.01 20.25 -1.54
CA ASP A 10 -2.89 21.64 -1.97
C ASP A 10 -3.96 22.57 -1.37
N GLU A 11 -4.94 21.99 -0.64
CA GLU A 11 -6.03 22.73 0.01
C GLU A 11 -5.76 22.89 1.51
N ASP A 12 -6.00 24.10 2.04
CA ASP A 12 -5.83 24.36 3.47
C ASP A 12 -7.07 23.91 4.28
N TRP A 13 -6.99 22.75 4.90
CA TRP A 13 -8.04 22.25 5.79
C TRP A 13 -8.31 23.14 7.02
N ASN A 14 -7.35 23.95 7.45
CA ASN A 14 -7.56 24.86 8.59
C ASN A 14 -8.43 26.05 8.21
N ASN A 15 -8.52 26.38 6.91
CA ASN A 15 -9.44 27.37 6.39
C ASN A 15 -10.89 26.85 6.42
N GLU A 16 -11.74 27.52 7.20
CA GLU A 16 -13.16 27.18 7.32
C GLU A 16 -13.90 27.28 5.98
N GLU A 17 -13.54 28.23 5.13
CA GLU A 17 -14.18 28.38 3.81
C GLU A 17 -13.88 27.16 2.93
N THR A 18 -12.64 26.68 2.92
CA THR A 18 -12.23 25.47 2.20
C THR A 18 -13.00 24.25 2.71
N ARG A 19 -13.12 24.08 4.04
CA ARG A 19 -13.92 22.99 4.63
C ARG A 19 -15.38 23.03 4.17
N GLN A 20 -16.00 24.21 4.17
CA GLN A 20 -17.39 24.35 3.73
C GLN A 20 -17.55 24.09 2.25
N LYS A 21 -16.64 24.59 1.40
CA LYS A 21 -16.66 24.33 -0.04
C LYS A 21 -16.51 22.84 -0.38
N LEU A 22 -15.65 22.11 0.34
CA LEU A 22 -15.50 20.66 0.21
C LEU A 22 -16.78 19.93 0.66
N LYS A 23 -17.36 20.33 1.80
CA LYS A 23 -18.57 19.71 2.35
C LYS A 23 -19.80 19.93 1.46
N ASP A 24 -19.93 21.13 0.90
CA ASP A 24 -21.02 21.50 0.01
C ASP A 24 -20.83 20.96 -1.43
N GLY A 25 -19.70 20.31 -1.73
CA GLY A 25 -19.38 19.79 -3.07
C GLY A 25 -19.08 20.89 -4.10
N ARG A 26 -18.75 22.12 -3.65
CA ARG A 26 -18.30 23.22 -4.52
C ARG A 26 -16.86 23.02 -4.97
N ILE A 27 -16.04 22.37 -4.14
CA ILE A 27 -14.77 21.78 -4.56
C ILE A 27 -15.03 20.29 -4.83
N ILE A 28 -14.89 19.89 -6.09
CA ILE A 28 -15.05 18.50 -6.51
C ILE A 28 -13.68 17.85 -6.52
N VAL A 29 -13.41 17.02 -5.51
CA VAL A 29 -12.15 16.27 -5.39
C VAL A 29 -12.07 15.21 -6.49
N GLN A 30 -11.12 15.39 -7.40
CA GLN A 30 -10.77 14.44 -8.44
C GLN A 30 -9.81 13.37 -7.90
N PRO A 31 -9.65 12.24 -8.61
CA PRO A 31 -8.65 11.24 -8.27
C PRO A 31 -7.21 11.76 -8.27
N GLU A 32 -6.91 12.77 -9.08
CA GLU A 32 -5.60 13.41 -9.15
C GLU A 32 -5.35 14.37 -7.99
N ASP A 33 -6.40 14.81 -7.29
CA ASP A 33 -6.29 15.67 -6.11
C ASP A 33 -5.86 14.81 -4.91
N LEU A 34 -4.55 14.59 -4.82
CA LEU A 34 -3.95 13.64 -3.90
C LEU A 34 -4.26 13.99 -2.43
N PRO A 35 -4.87 13.08 -1.65
CA PRO A 35 -5.26 13.35 -0.27
C PRO A 35 -4.05 13.46 0.66
N SER A 36 -4.15 14.32 1.68
CA SER A 36 -3.05 14.63 2.59
C SER A 36 -2.49 13.41 3.34
N PHE A 37 -3.31 12.38 3.62
CA PHE A 37 -2.83 11.15 4.26
C PHE A 37 -1.77 10.41 3.46
N LEU A 38 -1.56 10.73 2.18
CA LEU A 38 -0.47 10.14 1.41
C LEU A 38 0.89 10.59 1.93
N TRP A 39 1.01 11.80 2.49
CA TRP A 39 2.26 12.30 3.04
C TRP A 39 2.39 12.03 4.53
N GLN A 40 3.62 11.72 4.98
CA GLN A 40 3.94 11.67 6.39
C GLN A 40 3.59 13.00 7.08
N GLY A 41 2.89 12.92 8.21
CA GLY A 41 2.45 14.13 8.92
C GLY A 41 1.40 14.97 8.21
N CYS A 42 0.82 14.50 7.09
CA CYS A 42 -0.16 15.23 6.28
C CYS A 42 0.36 16.56 5.73
N SER A 43 1.67 16.66 5.49
CA SER A 43 2.34 17.86 4.97
C SER A 43 3.29 17.47 3.85
N ARG A 44 3.31 18.26 2.79
CA ARG A 44 4.17 18.09 1.62
C ARG A 44 5.24 19.17 1.61
N ASP A 45 6.50 18.79 1.39
CA ASP A 45 7.57 19.74 1.11
C ASP A 45 7.39 20.31 -0.31
N LYS A 46 7.59 21.63 -0.44
CA LYS A 46 7.39 22.34 -1.72
C LYS A 46 8.56 22.16 -2.68
N GLU A 47 9.75 21.95 -2.14
CA GLU A 47 10.99 21.74 -2.90
C GLU A 47 11.16 20.26 -3.23
N ASP A 48 10.78 19.37 -2.30
CA ASP A 48 10.77 17.93 -2.50
C ASP A 48 9.37 17.33 -2.31
N ILE A 49 8.64 17.18 -3.42
CA ILE A 49 7.27 16.67 -3.39
C ILE A 49 7.18 15.19 -2.97
N PHE A 50 8.27 14.43 -3.10
CA PHE A 50 8.32 13.01 -2.76
C PHE A 50 8.76 12.77 -1.31
N ASP A 51 9.29 13.79 -0.63
CA ASP A 51 9.56 13.68 0.80
C ASP A 51 8.29 13.31 1.56
N GLY A 52 8.37 12.26 2.38
CA GLY A 52 7.24 11.72 3.12
C GLY A 52 6.11 11.09 2.26
N PHE A 53 6.19 11.09 0.92
CA PHE A 53 5.15 10.55 0.05
C PHE A 53 4.97 9.04 0.26
N LEU A 54 3.72 8.60 0.43
CA LEU A 54 3.30 7.25 0.80
C LEU A 54 3.91 6.72 2.11
N LYS A 55 4.40 7.60 2.99
CA LYS A 55 5.04 7.22 4.27
C LYS A 55 4.18 7.52 5.51
N HIS A 56 2.88 7.78 5.37
CA HIS A 56 1.99 8.02 6.51
C HIS A 56 1.69 6.76 7.33
N GLU A 57 1.62 6.88 8.66
CA GLU A 57 1.45 5.74 9.58
C GLU A 57 0.16 4.94 9.34
N LEU A 58 -0.93 5.61 8.95
CA LEU A 58 -2.18 4.93 8.63
C LEU A 58 -2.05 4.00 7.42
N LEU A 59 -1.19 4.33 6.44
CA LEU A 59 -0.93 3.43 5.31
C LEU A 59 -0.24 2.14 5.78
N ILE A 60 0.74 2.26 6.68
CA ILE A 60 1.41 1.11 7.31
C ILE A 60 0.39 0.26 8.07
N LYS A 61 -0.45 0.87 8.90
CA LYS A 61 -1.49 0.17 9.66
C LYS A 61 -2.48 -0.56 8.74
N THR A 62 -2.93 0.08 7.66
CA THR A 62 -3.80 -0.53 6.65
C THR A 62 -3.12 -1.73 5.99
N TYR A 63 -1.84 -1.60 5.60
CA TYR A 63 -1.09 -2.69 4.98
C TYR A 63 -0.92 -3.87 5.94
N LEU A 64 -0.49 -3.60 7.17
CA LEU A 64 -0.35 -4.62 8.21
C LEU A 64 -1.68 -5.34 8.44
N HIS A 65 -2.79 -4.60 8.53
CA HIS A 65 -4.11 -5.19 8.75
C HIS A 65 -4.50 -6.15 7.62
N ILE A 66 -4.31 -5.74 6.36
CA ILE A 66 -4.67 -6.53 5.17
C ILE A 66 -3.75 -7.73 4.98
N PHE A 67 -2.43 -7.55 5.12
CA PHE A 67 -1.45 -8.55 4.72
C PHE A 67 -0.88 -9.35 5.89
N ARG A 68 -0.54 -8.71 7.01
CA ARG A 68 0.02 -9.40 8.20
C ARG A 68 -1.06 -9.86 9.19
N GLY A 69 -2.25 -9.24 9.12
CA GLY A 69 -3.39 -9.51 9.97
C GLY A 69 -3.57 -8.45 11.07
N PRO A 70 -4.77 -8.36 11.68
CA PRO A 70 -5.17 -7.24 12.53
C PRO A 70 -4.26 -6.98 13.74
N SER A 71 -3.72 -8.03 14.37
CA SER A 71 -2.86 -7.91 15.56
C SER A 71 -1.55 -7.18 15.29
N HIS A 72 -1.03 -7.27 14.07
CA HIS A 72 0.18 -6.54 13.67
C HIS A 72 -0.08 -5.05 13.52
N ALA A 73 -1.28 -4.65 13.10
CA ALA A 73 -1.64 -3.24 12.95
C ALA A 73 -1.91 -2.53 14.28
N THR A 74 -2.38 -3.26 15.30
CA THR A 74 -2.72 -2.71 16.61
C THR A 74 -1.60 -2.89 17.65
N GLY A 75 -0.57 -3.67 17.34
CA GLY A 75 0.45 -4.10 18.32
C GLY A 75 -0.10 -5.04 19.40
N ALA A 76 -1.34 -5.53 19.25
CA ALA A 76 -2.03 -6.32 20.26
C ALA A 76 -1.67 -7.80 20.11
N GLY A 77 -0.57 -8.21 20.75
CA GLY A 77 -0.18 -9.62 20.94
C GLY A 77 0.07 -10.42 19.65
N LYS A 78 0.76 -11.56 19.75
CA LYS A 78 0.96 -12.47 18.61
C LYS A 78 -0.34 -13.23 18.34
N SER A 79 -0.91 -13.11 17.14
CA SER A 79 -2.05 -13.92 16.72
C SER A 79 -1.59 -15.32 16.36
N ALA A 80 -2.36 -16.35 16.74
CA ALA A 80 -2.11 -17.74 16.32
C ALA A 80 -2.49 -18.00 14.83
N ARG A 81 -3.10 -17.02 14.15
CA ARG A 81 -3.51 -17.16 12.74
C ARG A 81 -2.46 -16.55 11.81
N LYS A 82 -2.11 -17.29 10.76
CA LYS A 82 -1.23 -16.81 9.69
C LYS A 82 -1.91 -15.66 8.93
N GLY A 83 -1.21 -14.55 8.72
CA GLY A 83 -1.66 -13.45 7.88
C GLY A 83 -1.62 -13.80 6.39
N ASN A 84 -2.33 -13.02 5.57
CA ASN A 84 -2.40 -13.20 4.11
C ASN A 84 -1.01 -13.23 3.43
N ALA A 85 -0.07 -12.43 3.92
CA ALA A 85 1.31 -12.42 3.43
C ALA A 85 1.98 -13.78 3.62
N LEU A 86 1.87 -14.38 4.81
CA LEU A 86 2.43 -15.70 5.08
C LEU A 86 1.71 -16.80 4.30
N ILE A 87 0.37 -16.71 4.17
CA ILE A 87 -0.44 -17.66 3.41
C ILE A 87 -0.04 -17.68 1.93
N HIS A 88 0.22 -16.51 1.34
CA HIS A 88 0.55 -16.37 -0.07
C HIS A 88 2.05 -16.25 -0.35
N GLY A 89 2.91 -16.36 0.67
CA GLY A 89 4.36 -16.23 0.53
C GLY A 89 4.82 -14.84 0.07
N ILE A 90 4.07 -13.79 0.43
CA ILE A 90 4.46 -12.40 0.18
C ILE A 90 5.52 -12.02 1.21
N SER A 91 6.76 -11.91 0.75
CA SER A 91 7.93 -11.57 1.57
C SER A 91 8.46 -10.16 1.31
N LYS A 92 7.88 -9.45 0.34
CA LYS A 92 8.22 -8.08 0.01
C LYS A 92 7.00 -7.29 -0.41
N THR A 93 7.01 -5.99 -0.15
CA THR A 93 6.00 -5.05 -0.65
C THR A 93 6.22 -4.80 -2.15
N SER A 94 5.17 -4.35 -2.84
CA SER A 94 5.26 -3.86 -4.23
C SER A 94 4.54 -2.51 -4.34
N LEU A 95 4.82 -1.74 -5.39
CA LEU A 95 4.13 -0.47 -5.62
C LEU A 95 2.61 -0.69 -5.76
N GLU A 96 2.20 -1.77 -6.43
CA GLU A 96 0.79 -2.15 -6.59
C GLU A 96 0.12 -2.41 -5.25
N SER A 97 0.78 -3.13 -4.34
CA SER A 97 0.18 -3.40 -3.02
C SER A 97 0.10 -2.13 -2.17
N VAL A 98 1.07 -1.22 -2.29
CA VAL A 98 1.04 0.09 -1.63
C VAL A 98 -0.10 0.97 -2.18
N ALA A 99 -0.23 1.11 -3.50
CA ALA A 99 -1.32 1.85 -4.13
C ALA A 99 -2.69 1.28 -3.77
N TYR A 100 -2.81 -0.06 -3.74
CA TYR A 100 -4.04 -0.71 -3.31
C TYR A 100 -4.40 -0.36 -1.87
N CYS A 101 -3.43 -0.39 -0.95
CA CYS A 101 -3.64 0.02 0.44
C CYS A 101 -4.06 1.49 0.57
N ALA A 102 -3.51 2.40 -0.25
CA ALA A 102 -3.94 3.79 -0.28
C ALA A 102 -5.41 3.92 -0.73
N CYS A 103 -5.85 3.16 -1.73
CA CYS A 103 -7.26 3.12 -2.14
C CYS A 103 -8.18 2.63 -1.03
N ILE A 104 -7.77 1.56 -0.32
CA ILE A 104 -8.54 1.03 0.81
C ILE A 104 -8.61 2.03 1.95
N LEU A 105 -7.49 2.65 2.33
CA LEU A 105 -7.47 3.67 3.37
C LEU A 105 -8.37 4.85 3.01
N ARG A 106 -8.28 5.35 1.77
CA ARG A 106 -9.17 6.42 1.29
C ARG A 106 -10.65 6.05 1.46
N HIS A 107 -11.02 4.82 1.08
CA HIS A 107 -12.38 4.34 1.23
C HIS A 107 -12.80 4.26 2.70
N ILE A 108 -11.96 3.71 3.59
CA ILE A 108 -12.20 3.64 5.04
C ILE A 108 -12.42 5.03 5.65
N LEU A 109 -11.69 6.03 5.18
CA LEU A 109 -11.82 7.41 5.67
C LEU A 109 -13.05 8.13 5.09
N SER A 110 -13.63 7.61 4.00
CA SER A 110 -14.77 8.20 3.32
C SER A 110 -16.10 7.79 3.96
N SER A 111 -17.18 8.47 3.58
CA SER A 111 -18.55 8.09 3.95
C SER A 111 -19.18 7.07 2.99
N GLN A 112 -18.44 6.58 1.99
CA GLN A 112 -18.97 5.59 1.03
C GLN A 112 -19.15 4.24 1.72
N THR A 113 -20.30 3.61 1.52
CA THR A 113 -20.62 2.31 2.13
C THR A 113 -20.09 1.12 1.33
N THR A 114 -19.74 1.34 0.06
CA THR A 114 -19.30 0.28 -0.86
C THR A 114 -18.02 0.69 -1.56
N PHE A 115 -17.04 -0.20 -1.54
CA PHE A 115 -15.82 -0.04 -2.33
C PHE A 115 -16.07 -0.49 -3.76
N THR A 116 -16.09 0.46 -4.70
CA THR A 116 -16.29 0.17 -6.13
C THR A 116 -15.16 0.80 -6.94
N SER A 117 -15.03 0.36 -8.20
CA SER A 117 -14.08 0.94 -9.15
C SER A 117 -14.41 2.41 -9.53
N GLY A 118 -15.57 2.94 -9.13
CA GLY A 118 -16.07 4.27 -9.51
C GLY A 118 -17.00 4.29 -10.72
N ALA A 119 -17.42 3.13 -11.23
CA ALA A 119 -18.30 3.00 -12.39
C ALA A 119 -19.79 2.84 -12.00
N GLY A 120 -20.11 2.78 -10.70
CA GLY A 120 -21.47 2.55 -10.20
C GLY A 120 -21.92 3.75 -9.36
N ARG A 121 -23.05 4.34 -9.74
CA ARG A 121 -23.71 5.55 -9.16
C ARG A 121 -23.00 6.88 -9.45
N ASN A 122 -23.80 7.86 -9.89
CA ASN A 122 -23.37 9.24 -10.08
C ASN A 122 -22.86 9.80 -8.74
N GLY A 123 -21.57 10.13 -8.66
CA GLY A 123 -20.95 10.77 -7.50
C GLY A 123 -20.02 9.89 -6.67
N ASP A 124 -19.85 8.60 -7.02
CA ASP A 124 -18.85 7.76 -6.35
C ASP A 124 -17.42 8.14 -6.76
N PHE A 125 -16.50 8.12 -5.79
CA PHE A 125 -15.09 8.33 -6.07
C PHE A 125 -14.52 7.28 -7.01
N GLN A 126 -13.70 7.71 -7.97
CA GLN A 126 -13.11 6.86 -8.99
C GLN A 126 -11.86 6.12 -8.47
N SER A 127 -12.06 5.14 -7.58
CA SER A 127 -10.97 4.37 -6.96
C SER A 127 -10.01 3.72 -7.96
N LYS A 128 -10.53 3.26 -9.11
CA LYS A 128 -9.67 2.70 -10.17
C LYS A 128 -8.73 3.75 -10.75
N ARG A 129 -9.24 4.94 -11.03
CA ARG A 129 -8.45 6.05 -11.58
C ARG A 129 -7.43 6.55 -10.56
N PHE A 130 -7.81 6.61 -9.27
CA PHE A 130 -6.89 6.93 -8.18
C PHE A 130 -5.74 5.92 -8.07
N TYR A 131 -6.06 4.62 -8.11
CA TYR A 131 -5.05 3.55 -8.12
C TYR A 131 -4.06 3.71 -9.29
N GLN A 132 -4.58 3.95 -10.49
CA GLN A 132 -3.76 4.15 -11.69
C GLN A 132 -2.89 5.40 -11.56
N THR A 133 -3.45 6.51 -11.07
CA THR A 133 -2.72 7.76 -10.82
C THR A 133 -1.55 7.54 -9.86
N LEU A 134 -1.77 6.82 -8.75
CA LEU A 134 -0.69 6.52 -7.80
C LEU A 134 0.40 5.66 -8.42
N LEU A 135 0.03 4.64 -9.21
CA LEU A 135 1.01 3.84 -9.93
C LEU A 135 1.82 4.68 -10.92
N ASP A 136 1.15 5.51 -11.72
CA ASP A 136 1.79 6.36 -12.71
C ASP A 136 2.79 7.31 -12.05
N VAL A 137 2.42 7.91 -10.91
CA VAL A 137 3.32 8.75 -10.09
C VAL A 137 4.51 7.93 -9.60
N MET A 138 4.28 6.77 -8.96
CA MET A 138 5.36 5.96 -8.40
C MET A 138 6.31 5.39 -9.46
N TYR A 139 5.82 5.06 -10.64
CA TYR A 139 6.64 4.59 -11.76
C TYR A 139 7.38 5.74 -12.48
N SER A 140 6.99 6.99 -12.23
CA SER A 140 7.66 8.18 -12.77
C SER A 140 8.69 8.77 -11.79
N MET A 141 8.80 8.24 -10.56
CA MET A 141 9.83 8.62 -9.59
C MET A 141 11.23 8.27 -10.13
N GLU A 142 12.25 8.98 -9.64
CA GLU A 142 13.63 8.56 -9.87
C GLU A 142 13.87 7.16 -9.27
N GLU A 143 14.75 6.37 -9.89
CA GLU A 143 15.00 4.98 -9.48
C GLU A 143 15.44 4.91 -8.01
N ASP A 144 16.28 5.86 -7.57
CA ASP A 144 16.77 5.94 -6.21
C ASP A 144 15.64 6.23 -5.20
N ASP A 145 14.74 7.17 -5.49
CA ASP A 145 13.58 7.48 -4.65
C ASP A 145 12.61 6.30 -4.56
N GLN A 146 12.38 5.64 -5.69
CA GLN A 146 11.53 4.45 -5.74
C GLN A 146 12.13 3.32 -4.90
N MET A 147 13.44 3.08 -5.01
CA MET A 147 14.16 2.09 -4.20
C MET A 147 14.13 2.44 -2.71
N GLU A 148 14.31 3.71 -2.35
CA GLU A 148 14.24 4.16 -0.97
C GLU A 148 12.85 3.95 -0.38
N LEU A 149 11.81 4.34 -1.11
CA LEU A 149 10.41 4.12 -0.72
C LEU A 149 10.15 2.63 -0.47
N MET A 150 10.54 1.77 -1.40
CA MET A 150 10.34 0.33 -1.27
C MET A 150 11.15 -0.28 -0.13
N ARG A 151 12.37 0.19 0.11
CA ARG A 151 13.18 -0.23 1.26
C ARG A 151 12.51 0.16 2.57
N TRP A 152 12.04 1.40 2.68
CA TRP A 152 11.33 1.89 3.86
C TRP A 152 10.07 1.06 4.14
N TRP A 153 9.27 0.77 3.11
CA TRP A 153 8.07 -0.07 3.26
C TRP A 153 8.39 -1.49 3.70
N ASN A 154 9.42 -2.12 3.11
CA ASN A 154 9.82 -3.46 3.51
C ASN A 154 10.32 -3.48 4.97
N ASP A 155 11.10 -2.49 5.39
CA ASP A 155 11.51 -2.35 6.79
C ASP A 155 10.29 -2.23 7.72
N LYS A 156 9.33 -1.34 7.42
CA LYS A 156 8.14 -1.15 8.28
C LYS A 156 7.21 -2.35 8.36
N ILE A 157 7.09 -3.14 7.28
CA ILE A 157 6.13 -4.25 7.21
C ILE A 157 6.74 -5.58 7.64
N PHE A 158 8.04 -5.76 7.41
CA PHE A 158 8.72 -7.05 7.51
C PHE A 158 9.95 -7.05 8.43
N ALA A 159 10.30 -5.94 9.09
CA ALA A 159 11.30 -5.98 10.15
C ALA A 159 10.92 -7.02 11.22
N GLY A 160 11.87 -7.89 11.58
CA GLY A 160 11.68 -8.96 12.58
C GLY A 160 11.16 -10.30 12.03
N LEU A 161 11.01 -10.46 10.71
CA LEU A 161 10.57 -11.72 10.10
C LEU A 161 11.62 -12.85 10.06
N GLU A 162 12.90 -12.54 10.27
CA GLU A 162 13.97 -13.54 10.22
C GLU A 162 13.77 -14.65 11.29
N GLU A 163 13.10 -14.35 12.40
CA GLU A 163 12.82 -15.32 13.47
C GLU A 163 11.62 -16.25 13.20
N GLU A 164 10.68 -15.89 12.32
CA GLU A 164 9.45 -16.69 12.10
C GLU A 164 9.60 -17.78 11.04
N ALA A 165 10.68 -17.74 10.24
CA ALA A 165 10.91 -18.69 9.15
C ALA A 165 11.43 -20.06 9.61
N GLU A 166 11.99 -20.17 10.81
CA GLU A 166 12.60 -21.42 11.31
C GLU A 166 11.61 -22.43 11.90
N ASP A 167 10.40 -22.03 12.31
CA ASP A 167 9.45 -22.92 12.99
C ASP A 167 8.50 -23.70 12.05
N SER A 168 8.76 -23.68 10.74
CA SER A 168 7.95 -24.38 9.73
C SER A 168 8.60 -25.67 9.25
N SER A 169 9.17 -26.48 10.15
CA SER A 169 9.63 -27.81 9.79
C SER A 169 8.50 -28.85 9.87
N ARG A 170 8.33 -29.58 8.76
CA ARG A 170 7.56 -30.84 8.54
C ARG A 170 6.07 -30.76 8.20
N THR A 171 5.78 -30.92 6.91
CA THR A 171 4.89 -32.02 6.46
C THR A 171 5.44 -32.61 5.15
N GLY A 172 5.77 -33.90 5.18
CA GLY A 172 6.52 -34.62 4.15
C GLY A 172 5.71 -35.03 2.92
N LYS A 173 5.39 -34.05 2.06
CA LYS A 173 5.09 -34.31 0.64
C LYS A 173 5.76 -33.24 -0.20
N ILE A 174 6.60 -33.66 -1.16
CA ILE A 174 7.23 -32.73 -2.10
C ILE A 174 6.11 -32.12 -2.95
N SER A 175 5.78 -30.85 -2.67
CA SER A 175 4.81 -30.08 -3.45
C SER A 175 5.24 -30.01 -4.91
N VAL A 176 4.27 -30.08 -5.83
CA VAL A 176 4.50 -29.91 -7.27
C VAL A 176 5.26 -28.61 -7.55
N ALA A 177 5.03 -27.56 -6.76
CA ALA A 177 5.77 -26.29 -6.86
C ALA A 177 7.28 -26.46 -6.57
N ALA A 178 7.67 -27.35 -5.67
CA ALA A 178 9.08 -27.65 -5.40
C ALA A 178 9.73 -28.40 -6.59
N GLN A 179 8.99 -29.31 -7.23
CA GLN A 179 9.45 -30.01 -8.43
C GLN A 179 9.62 -29.04 -9.61
N MET A 180 8.70 -28.08 -9.78
CA MET A 180 8.78 -27.06 -10.82
C MET A 180 9.97 -26.12 -10.60
N LYS A 181 10.24 -25.71 -9.35
CA LYS A 181 11.41 -24.89 -9.00
C LYS A 181 12.73 -25.63 -9.26
N ALA A 182 12.81 -26.92 -8.94
CA ALA A 182 13.99 -27.74 -9.23
C ALA A 182 14.26 -27.82 -10.75
N ARG A 183 13.24 -28.14 -11.55
CA ARG A 183 13.36 -28.17 -13.02
C ARG A 183 13.76 -26.83 -13.65
N ALA A 184 13.26 -25.72 -13.11
CA ALA A 184 13.63 -24.39 -13.60
C ALA A 184 15.09 -24.04 -13.30
N ARG A 185 15.63 -24.50 -12.15
CA ARG A 185 17.06 -24.33 -11.80
C ARG A 185 17.95 -25.20 -12.68
N GLU A 186 17.57 -26.45 -12.93
CA GLU A 186 18.28 -27.37 -13.81
C GLU A 186 18.39 -26.84 -15.24
N LYS A 187 17.30 -26.29 -15.80
CA LYS A 187 17.33 -25.66 -17.14
C LYS A 187 18.23 -24.42 -17.20
N ARG A 188 18.29 -23.62 -16.13
CA ARG A 188 19.17 -22.45 -16.06
C ARG A 188 20.65 -22.85 -15.97
N ALA A 189 20.96 -23.90 -15.19
CA ALA A 189 22.31 -24.43 -15.10
C ALA A 189 22.77 -25.07 -16.43
N ALA A 190 21.89 -25.82 -17.09
CA ALA A 190 22.19 -26.43 -18.39
C ALA A 190 22.35 -25.40 -19.53
N GLY A 191 21.76 -24.21 -19.39
CA GLY A 191 21.94 -23.10 -20.35
C GLY A 191 23.25 -22.33 -20.19
N GLN A 192 23.98 -22.51 -19.09
CA GLN A 192 25.26 -21.84 -18.83
C GLN A 192 26.49 -22.70 -19.19
N THR A 193 26.33 -24.02 -19.35
CA THR A 193 27.42 -24.95 -19.74
C THR A 193 27.58 -25.12 -21.26
N GLY A 194 26.81 -24.38 -22.06
CA GLY A 194 26.78 -24.49 -23.52
C GLY A 194 27.36 -23.31 -24.30
N GLN A 195 28.22 -22.49 -23.69
CA GLN A 195 28.98 -21.41 -24.35
C GLN A 195 30.48 -21.66 -24.23
#